data_AF-A0A8T4D5I5-F1
#
_entry.id   AF-A0A8T4D5I5-F1
#
_cell.length_a   1.000
_cell.length_b   1.000
_cell.length_c   1.000
_cell.angle_alpha   90.00
_cell.angle_beta   90.00
_cell.angle_gamma   90.00
#
_symmetry.space_group_name_H-M   'P 1'
#
loop_
_entity.id
_entity.type
_entity.pdbx_description
1 polymer ?
#
loop_
_entity_poly.entity_id
_entity_poly.type
_entity_poly.pdbx_seq_one_letter_code
_entity_poly.pdbx_strand_id
1 'polypeptide(L)'
;MNSDSYVKRGVPVQKAKRLFIAALFGSIIFITRVFVPAPIDKLLIVVDAVLLALAALFIKKAGATQVGAVGGVLAGLWRPSVPFAFILVFLYGVFVDVFLFLFKINATKDGVNRNRLMLAMALSTLVIAFLSYYVTALGLDIVQANPMLDMLVAFMGPVSGAVAGYAAAYLWNKYLKNISLAA
;
A
#
# COMPACT_ATOMS: atom_id res chain seq x y z
N MET A 1 19.66 44.03 -12.91
CA MET A 1 19.80 43.03 -11.84
C MET A 1 18.40 42.49 -11.57
N ASN A 2 18.06 41.30 -12.08
CA ASN A 2 16.71 40.73 -11.93
C ASN A 2 16.81 39.29 -11.42
N SER A 3 16.24 39.05 -10.25
CA SER A 3 16.46 37.90 -9.38
C SER A 3 15.31 36.87 -9.43
N ASP A 4 14.74 36.63 -10.61
CA ASP A 4 13.55 35.76 -10.79
C ASP A 4 13.83 34.39 -11.43
N SER A 5 15.10 33.99 -11.58
CA SER A 5 15.46 32.79 -12.35
C SER A 5 15.75 31.51 -11.54
N TYR A 6 15.55 31.51 -10.21
CA TYR A 6 15.90 30.34 -9.36
C TYR A 6 14.73 29.42 -8.97
N VAL A 7 13.48 29.72 -9.34
CA VAL A 7 12.31 29.01 -8.78
C VAL A 7 11.82 27.79 -9.59
N LYS A 8 12.36 27.52 -10.80
CA LYS A 8 11.79 26.48 -11.70
C LYS A 8 12.55 25.15 -11.84
N ARG A 9 13.63 24.89 -11.08
CA ARG A 9 14.42 23.63 -11.20
C ARG A 9 14.06 22.50 -10.21
N GLY A 10 13.26 22.76 -9.18
CA GLY A 10 12.93 21.75 -8.14
C GLY A 10 11.75 20.80 -8.48
N VAL A 11 10.90 21.16 -9.45
CA VAL A 11 9.66 20.43 -9.77
C VAL A 11 9.86 19.09 -10.53
N PRO A 12 10.79 18.95 -11.50
CA PRO A 12 10.91 17.69 -12.26
C PRO A 12 11.54 16.56 -11.42
N VAL A 13 12.50 16.86 -10.55
CA VAL A 13 13.22 15.84 -9.75
C VAL A 13 12.30 15.19 -8.72
N GLN A 14 11.46 15.98 -8.04
CA GLN A 14 10.49 15.44 -7.08
C GLN A 14 9.41 14.60 -7.75
N LYS A 15 8.92 15.01 -8.94
CA LYS A 15 7.97 14.22 -9.73
C LYS A 15 8.60 12.91 -10.22
N ALA A 16 9.84 12.94 -10.72
CA ALA A 16 10.57 11.76 -11.15
C ALA A 16 10.80 10.78 -9.99
N LYS A 17 11.20 11.27 -8.80
CA LYS A 17 11.39 10.42 -7.61
C LYS A 17 10.09 9.73 -7.18
N ARG A 18 8.96 10.45 -7.20
CA ARG A 18 7.63 9.87 -6.94
C ARG A 18 7.28 8.79 -7.96
N LEU A 19 7.50 9.07 -9.23
CA LEU A 19 7.26 8.11 -10.31
C LEU A 19 8.12 6.86 -10.15
N PHE A 20 9.39 7.03 -9.77
CA PHE A 20 10.34 5.94 -9.55
C PHE A 20 9.92 5.06 -8.37
N ILE A 21 9.52 5.66 -7.24
CA ILE A 21 8.99 4.93 -6.08
C ILE A 21 7.70 4.20 -6.45
N ALA A 22 6.80 4.88 -7.16
CA ALA A 22 5.53 4.29 -7.62
C ALA A 22 5.77 3.07 -8.53
N ALA A 23 6.69 3.21 -9.49
CA ALA A 23 7.06 2.15 -10.42
C ALA A 23 7.79 0.99 -9.73
N LEU A 24 8.76 1.29 -8.85
CA LEU A 24 9.57 0.27 -8.19
C LEU A 24 8.72 -0.55 -7.21
N PHE A 25 7.98 0.10 -6.30
CA PHE A 25 7.10 -0.62 -5.37
C PHE A 25 5.93 -1.29 -6.08
N GLY A 26 5.35 -0.65 -7.10
CA GLY A 26 4.30 -1.26 -7.93
C GLY A 26 4.78 -2.51 -8.66
N SER A 27 6.02 -2.51 -9.15
CA SER A 27 6.63 -3.67 -9.82
C SER A 27 6.90 -4.82 -8.84
N ILE A 28 7.31 -4.51 -7.60
CA ILE A 28 7.48 -5.55 -6.57
C ILE A 28 6.13 -6.19 -6.21
N ILE A 29 5.07 -5.40 -6.02
CA ILE A 29 3.70 -5.90 -5.79
C ILE A 29 3.22 -6.74 -6.98
N PHE A 30 3.58 -6.35 -8.19
CA PHE A 30 3.26 -7.15 -9.37
C PHE A 30 3.93 -8.53 -9.31
N ILE A 31 5.24 -8.58 -9.04
CA ILE A 31 5.99 -9.84 -8.96
C ILE A 31 5.41 -10.75 -7.87
N THR A 32 5.08 -10.22 -6.68
CA THR A 32 4.49 -11.01 -5.59
C THR A 32 3.16 -11.64 -5.99
N ARG A 33 2.35 -10.96 -6.82
CA ARG A 33 1.05 -11.45 -7.30
C ARG A 33 1.12 -12.34 -8.54
N VAL A 34 2.14 -12.16 -9.37
CA VAL A 34 2.36 -13.01 -10.55
C VAL A 34 2.71 -14.42 -10.12
N PHE A 35 3.70 -14.54 -9.22
CA PHE A 35 4.26 -15.83 -8.80
C PHE A 35 3.39 -16.58 -7.80
N VAL A 36 2.47 -15.91 -7.12
CA VAL A 36 1.62 -16.53 -6.11
C VAL A 36 0.15 -16.51 -6.57
N PRO A 37 -0.40 -17.63 -7.05
CA PRO A 37 -1.81 -17.71 -7.42
C PRO A 37 -2.73 -17.56 -6.18
N ALA A 38 -3.87 -16.90 -6.36
CA ALA A 38 -4.93 -16.89 -5.36
C ALA A 38 -5.33 -18.35 -5.01
N PRO A 39 -5.50 -18.72 -3.73
CA PRO A 39 -5.60 -17.87 -2.53
C PRO A 39 -4.30 -17.72 -1.71
N ILE A 40 -3.15 -18.19 -2.21
CA ILE A 40 -1.85 -18.14 -1.51
C ILE A 40 -1.30 -16.69 -1.49
N ASP A 41 -1.73 -15.85 -2.42
CA ASP A 41 -1.42 -14.41 -2.50
C ASP A 41 -1.79 -13.67 -1.21
N LYS A 42 -2.79 -14.17 -0.47
CA LYS A 42 -3.20 -13.66 0.84
C LYS A 42 -2.11 -13.79 1.91
N LEU A 43 -1.15 -14.71 1.78
CA LEU A 43 -0.03 -14.85 2.72
C LEU A 43 1.02 -13.75 2.54
N LEU A 44 1.15 -13.20 1.32
CA LEU A 44 2.09 -12.11 1.02
C LEU A 44 1.47 -10.72 1.18
N ILE A 45 0.24 -10.63 1.68
CA ILE A 45 -0.44 -9.35 1.92
C ILE A 45 0.36 -8.43 2.86
N VAL A 46 1.18 -9.01 3.75
CA VAL A 46 2.08 -8.26 4.64
C VAL A 46 3.10 -7.47 3.82
N VAL A 47 3.68 -8.06 2.77
CA VAL A 47 4.70 -7.40 1.94
C VAL A 47 4.06 -6.25 1.17
N ASP A 48 2.92 -6.48 0.53
CA ASP A 48 2.15 -5.45 -0.17
C ASP A 48 1.79 -4.30 0.78
N ALA A 49 1.33 -4.64 1.99
CA ALA A 49 0.99 -3.67 3.04
C ALA A 49 2.18 -2.80 3.45
N VAL A 50 3.37 -3.41 3.67
CA VAL A 50 4.58 -2.66 4.03
C VAL A 50 4.97 -1.71 2.91
N LEU A 51 4.96 -2.17 1.66
CA LEU A 51 5.32 -1.35 0.50
C LEU A 51 4.37 -0.17 0.31
N LEU A 52 3.06 -0.40 0.44
CA LEU A 52 2.05 0.67 0.36
C LEU A 52 2.19 1.67 1.51
N ALA A 53 2.39 1.21 2.74
CA ALA A 53 2.62 2.07 3.89
C ALA A 53 3.85 2.97 3.70
N LEU A 54 4.96 2.39 3.25
CA LEU A 54 6.18 3.14 2.95
C LEU A 54 5.98 4.13 1.80
N ALA A 55 5.27 3.73 0.74
CA ALA A 55 4.94 4.60 -0.38
C ALA A 55 4.17 5.85 0.06
N ALA A 56 3.14 5.66 0.89
CA ALA A 56 2.34 6.76 1.43
C ALA A 56 3.16 7.68 2.35
N LEU A 57 4.10 7.13 3.13
CA LEU A 57 5.02 7.94 3.93
C LEU A 57 6.00 8.75 3.06
N PHE A 58 6.50 8.17 1.96
CA PHE A 58 7.38 8.88 1.01
C PHE A 58 6.65 9.96 0.20
N ILE A 59 5.38 9.74 -0.12
CA ILE A 59 4.59 10.62 -1.00
C ILE A 59 3.38 11.14 -0.23
N LYS A 60 3.52 12.33 0.37
CA LYS A 60 2.52 13.00 1.25
C LYS A 60 1.07 13.09 0.73
N LYS A 61 0.80 12.93 -0.58
CA LYS A 61 -0.53 13.14 -1.18
C LYS A 61 -0.90 12.00 -2.13
N ALA A 62 -1.08 10.79 -1.60
CA ALA A 62 -1.52 9.58 -2.30
C ALA A 62 -0.43 8.64 -2.84
N GLY A 63 0.60 8.37 -2.05
CA GLY A 63 1.67 7.45 -2.44
C GLY A 63 1.25 6.00 -2.61
N ALA A 64 0.43 5.51 -1.68
CA ALA A 64 -0.05 4.14 -1.74
C ALA A 64 -0.99 3.93 -2.93
N THR A 65 -1.83 4.92 -3.25
CA THR A 65 -2.74 4.88 -4.41
C THR A 65 -1.98 4.86 -5.72
N GLN A 66 -0.89 5.64 -5.86
CA GLN A 66 -0.05 5.61 -7.06
C GLN A 66 0.63 4.25 -7.25
N VAL A 67 1.22 3.71 -6.18
CA VAL A 67 1.80 2.36 -6.19
C VAL A 67 0.74 1.30 -6.51
N GLY A 68 -0.45 1.41 -5.89
CA GLY A 68 -1.56 0.50 -6.10
C GLY A 68 -2.12 0.56 -7.52
N ALA A 69 -2.17 1.74 -8.13
CA ALA A 69 -2.55 1.89 -9.53
C ALA A 69 -1.55 1.19 -10.45
N VAL A 70 -0.24 1.42 -10.27
CA VAL A 70 0.79 0.76 -11.09
C VAL A 70 0.78 -0.75 -10.90
N GLY A 71 0.84 -1.22 -9.65
CA GLY A 71 0.82 -2.64 -9.33
C GLY A 71 -0.47 -3.33 -9.79
N GLY A 72 -1.60 -2.65 -9.65
CA GLY A 72 -2.89 -3.13 -10.13
C GLY A 72 -2.95 -3.23 -11.65
N VAL A 73 -2.50 -2.21 -12.39
CA VAL A 73 -2.53 -2.21 -13.86
C VAL A 73 -1.65 -3.35 -14.39
N LEU A 74 -0.45 -3.49 -13.84
CA LEU A 74 0.45 -4.59 -14.19
C LEU A 74 -0.19 -5.96 -13.90
N ALA A 75 -0.81 -6.12 -12.74
CA ALA A 75 -1.50 -7.36 -12.37
C ALA A 75 -2.70 -7.67 -13.29
N GLY A 76 -3.49 -6.66 -13.65
CA GLY A 76 -4.64 -6.80 -14.54
C GLY A 76 -4.25 -7.15 -15.97
N LEU A 77 -3.14 -6.60 -16.48
CA LEU A 77 -2.60 -6.95 -17.80
C LEU A 77 -2.09 -8.40 -17.84
N TRP A 78 -1.55 -8.91 -16.73
CA TRP A 78 -1.02 -10.27 -16.67
C TRP A 78 -2.08 -11.36 -16.45
N ARG A 79 -3.17 -11.05 -15.72
CA ARG A 79 -4.30 -11.97 -15.51
C ARG A 79 -5.60 -11.38 -16.05
N PRO A 80 -5.86 -11.45 -17.36
CA PRO A 80 -7.09 -10.94 -17.97
C PRO A 80 -8.36 -11.61 -17.42
N SER A 81 -8.23 -12.81 -16.86
CA SER A 81 -9.33 -13.61 -16.31
C SER A 81 -9.88 -13.11 -14.96
N VAL A 82 -9.22 -12.13 -14.30
CA VAL A 82 -9.67 -11.61 -13.00
C VAL A 82 -9.58 -10.07 -12.96
N PRO A 83 -10.46 -9.34 -13.66
CA PRO A 83 -10.42 -7.87 -13.74
C PRO A 83 -10.54 -7.19 -12.37
N PHE A 84 -11.11 -7.90 -11.38
CA PHE A 84 -11.23 -7.42 -10.00
C PHE A 84 -9.90 -7.30 -9.25
N ALA A 85 -8.84 -8.00 -9.68
CA ALA A 85 -7.53 -7.93 -9.05
C ALA A 85 -6.94 -6.51 -9.15
N PHE A 86 -7.09 -5.85 -10.30
CA PHE A 86 -6.72 -4.44 -10.48
C PHE A 86 -7.43 -3.55 -9.46
N ILE A 87 -8.77 -3.67 -9.41
CA ILE A 87 -9.62 -2.84 -8.56
C ILE A 87 -9.26 -3.02 -7.09
N LEU A 88 -9.04 -4.26 -6.63
CA LEU A 88 -8.69 -4.56 -5.24
C LEU A 88 -7.32 -3.97 -4.85
N VAL A 89 -6.30 -4.06 -5.71
CA VAL A 89 -4.98 -3.46 -5.43
C VAL A 89 -5.09 -1.94 -5.37
N PHE A 90 -5.75 -1.35 -6.36
CA PHE A 90 -5.95 0.09 -6.42
C PHE A 90 -6.69 0.59 -5.18
N LEU A 91 -7.80 -0.07 -4.83
CA LEU A 91 -8.61 0.28 -3.67
C LEU A 91 -7.86 0.08 -2.36
N TYR A 92 -6.98 -0.92 -2.27
CA TYR A 92 -6.13 -1.09 -1.10
C TYR A 92 -5.23 0.12 -0.89
N GLY A 93 -4.57 0.60 -1.95
CA GLY A 93 -3.76 1.81 -1.91
C GLY A 93 -4.56 3.05 -1.47
N VAL A 94 -5.79 3.19 -1.99
CA VAL A 94 -6.72 4.25 -1.59
C VAL A 94 -7.06 4.16 -0.11
N PHE A 95 -7.41 2.97 0.41
CA PHE A 95 -7.72 2.81 1.82
C PHE A 95 -6.51 3.17 2.69
N VAL A 96 -5.32 2.70 2.36
CA VAL A 96 -4.09 3.04 3.09
C VAL A 96 -3.91 4.56 3.15
N ASP A 97 -4.00 5.27 2.01
CA ASP A 97 -3.85 6.73 2.00
C ASP A 97 -4.96 7.44 2.81
N VAL A 98 -6.21 7.01 2.69
CA VAL A 98 -7.35 7.57 3.43
C VAL A 98 -7.18 7.36 4.93
N PHE A 99 -6.81 6.17 5.38
CA PHE A 99 -6.59 5.89 6.79
C PHE A 99 -5.39 6.69 7.33
N LEU A 100 -4.28 6.76 6.59
CA LEU A 100 -3.14 7.59 6.99
C LEU A 100 -3.52 9.07 7.12
N PHE A 101 -4.36 9.58 6.21
CA PHE A 101 -4.90 10.92 6.27
C PHE A 101 -5.83 11.13 7.48
N LEU A 102 -6.77 10.20 7.71
CA LEU A 102 -7.71 10.22 8.85
C LEU A 102 -6.98 10.21 10.20
N PHE A 103 -5.95 9.36 10.34
CA PHE A 103 -5.13 9.30 11.55
C PHE A 103 -4.08 10.43 11.64
N LYS A 104 -4.08 11.35 10.65
CA LYS A 104 -3.13 12.48 10.53
C LYS A 104 -1.69 12.03 10.68
N ILE A 105 -1.35 10.90 10.07
CA ILE A 105 -0.01 10.30 10.13
C ILE A 105 0.87 11.03 9.14
N ASN A 106 1.72 11.91 9.67
CA ASN A 106 2.70 12.64 8.87
C ASN A 106 4.10 12.15 9.21
N ALA A 107 4.88 11.85 8.18
CA ALA A 107 6.32 11.70 8.30
C ALA A 107 6.94 13.01 8.80
N THR A 108 7.32 13.03 10.07
CA THR A 108 7.91 14.20 10.75
C THR A 108 9.39 13.96 11.01
N LYS A 109 10.17 15.02 11.27
CA LYS A 109 11.60 14.94 11.64
C LYS A 109 11.87 13.99 12.82
N ASP A 110 10.92 13.90 13.74
CA ASP A 110 11.01 13.03 14.93
C ASP A 110 10.61 11.56 14.65
N GLY A 111 10.25 11.24 13.39
CA GLY A 111 9.79 9.93 12.97
C GLY A 111 8.26 9.85 12.85
N VAL A 112 7.78 8.63 12.65
CA VAL A 112 6.35 8.29 12.54
C VAL A 112 5.92 7.55 13.80
N ASN A 113 4.74 7.89 14.31
CA ASN A 113 4.15 7.20 15.46
C ASN A 113 3.77 5.76 15.08
N ARG A 114 4.49 4.79 15.67
CA ARG A 114 4.32 3.36 15.39
C ARG A 114 2.88 2.89 15.62
N ASN A 115 2.29 3.24 16.75
CA ASN A 115 0.96 2.76 17.14
C ASN A 115 -0.12 3.28 16.18
N ARG A 116 -0.03 4.55 15.78
CA ARG A 116 -0.97 5.11 14.79
C ARG A 116 -0.81 4.45 13.43
N LEU A 117 0.42 4.22 12.98
CA LEU A 117 0.67 3.55 11.70
C LEU A 117 0.18 2.10 11.70
N MET A 118 0.42 1.37 12.79
CA MET A 118 -0.11 0.01 12.98
C MET A 118 -1.64 -0.02 12.92
N LEU A 119 -2.32 0.89 13.61
CA LEU A 119 -3.79 0.96 13.60
C LEU A 119 -4.35 1.32 12.21
N ALA A 120 -3.77 2.30 11.54
CA ALA A 120 -4.17 2.69 10.19
C ALA A 120 -4.03 1.52 9.21
N MET A 121 -2.89 0.83 9.26
CA MET A 121 -2.65 -0.33 8.42
C MET A 121 -3.58 -1.48 8.78
N ALA A 122 -3.74 -1.84 10.05
CA ALA A 122 -4.64 -2.90 10.49
C ALA A 122 -6.08 -2.69 10.02
N LEU A 123 -6.61 -1.47 10.12
CA LEU A 123 -7.95 -1.15 9.64
C LEU A 123 -8.05 -1.21 8.12
N SER A 124 -7.08 -0.66 7.40
CA SER A 124 -7.05 -0.73 5.94
C SER A 124 -6.98 -2.18 5.43
N THR A 125 -6.18 -3.02 6.09
CA THR A 125 -6.01 -4.43 5.74
C THR A 125 -7.24 -5.24 6.12
N LEU A 126 -7.92 -4.92 7.21
CA LEU A 126 -9.20 -5.54 7.55
C LEU A 126 -10.25 -5.26 6.47
N VAL A 127 -10.44 -3.99 6.09
CA VAL A 127 -11.44 -3.59 5.10
C VAL A 127 -11.17 -4.26 3.75
N ILE A 128 -9.92 -4.24 3.29
CA ILE A 128 -9.59 -4.88 2.02
C ILE A 128 -9.67 -6.42 2.10
N ALA A 129 -9.32 -7.02 3.23
CA ALA A 129 -9.38 -8.47 3.38
C ALA A 129 -10.83 -8.97 3.35
N PHE A 130 -11.76 -8.27 4.02
CA PHE A 130 -13.18 -8.54 3.90
C PHE A 130 -13.67 -8.32 2.48
N LEU A 131 -13.36 -7.19 1.85
CA LEU A 131 -13.83 -6.88 0.50
C LEU A 131 -13.32 -7.90 -0.53
N SER A 132 -12.03 -8.24 -0.46
CA SER A 132 -11.40 -9.25 -1.32
C SER A 132 -12.03 -10.63 -1.10
N TYR A 133 -12.30 -11.01 0.15
CA TYR A 133 -12.98 -12.25 0.48
C TYR A 133 -14.41 -12.31 -0.08
N TYR A 134 -15.22 -11.27 0.13
CA TYR A 134 -16.58 -11.20 -0.42
C TYR A 134 -16.60 -11.22 -1.95
N VAL A 135 -15.68 -10.50 -2.61
CA VAL A 135 -15.56 -10.53 -4.08
C VAL A 135 -15.18 -11.94 -4.57
N THR A 136 -14.30 -12.65 -3.86
CA THR A 136 -13.90 -14.01 -4.25
C THR A 136 -15.02 -15.02 -3.99
N ALA A 137 -15.74 -14.88 -2.87
CA ALA A 137 -16.80 -15.78 -2.47
C ALA A 137 -18.08 -15.60 -3.30
N LEU A 138 -18.54 -14.36 -3.47
CA LEU A 138 -19.80 -14.05 -4.18
C LEU A 138 -19.61 -13.86 -5.69
N GLY A 139 -18.42 -13.39 -6.12
CA GLY A 139 -18.18 -13.01 -7.51
C GLY A 139 -17.60 -14.13 -8.38
N LEU A 140 -16.83 -15.04 -7.80
CA LEU A 140 -16.15 -16.11 -8.54
C LEU A 140 -16.56 -17.51 -8.11
N ASP A 141 -17.33 -17.65 -7.02
CA ASP A 141 -17.78 -18.93 -6.44
C ASP A 141 -16.61 -19.92 -6.14
N ILE A 142 -15.37 -19.41 -6.08
CA ILE A 142 -14.16 -20.21 -5.84
C ILE A 142 -14.09 -20.66 -4.38
N VAL A 143 -14.70 -19.89 -3.47
CA VAL A 143 -14.64 -20.11 -2.02
C VAL A 143 -16.05 -20.06 -1.45
N GLN A 144 -16.55 -21.19 -0.97
CA GLN A 144 -17.82 -21.23 -0.23
C GLN A 144 -17.69 -20.43 1.06
N ALA A 145 -18.61 -19.50 1.27
CA ALA A 145 -18.65 -18.69 2.49
C ALA A 145 -18.85 -19.61 3.70
N ASN A 146 -17.89 -19.61 4.63
CA ASN A 146 -17.93 -20.38 5.86
C ASN A 146 -17.58 -19.46 7.03
N PRO A 147 -18.35 -19.46 8.14
CA PRO A 147 -18.06 -18.67 9.34
C PRO A 147 -16.61 -18.78 9.85
N MET A 148 -15.96 -19.94 9.64
CA MET A 148 -14.56 -20.14 10.01
C MET A 148 -13.60 -19.30 9.16
N LEU A 149 -13.86 -19.17 7.85
CA LEU A 149 -13.05 -18.33 6.95
C LEU A 149 -13.29 -16.85 7.22
N ASP A 150 -14.52 -16.47 7.57
CA ASP A 150 -14.86 -15.09 7.97
C ASP A 150 -14.07 -14.68 9.22
N MET A 151 -14.03 -15.55 10.25
CA MET A 151 -13.19 -15.33 11.43
C MET A 151 -11.71 -15.24 11.04
N LEU A 152 -11.22 -16.15 10.20
CA LEU A 152 -9.81 -16.16 9.80
C LEU A 152 -9.43 -14.86 9.07
N VAL A 153 -10.27 -14.37 8.16
CA VAL A 153 -10.09 -13.08 7.48
C VAL A 153 -10.14 -11.91 8.47
N ALA A 154 -11.10 -11.94 9.40
CA ALA A 154 -11.26 -10.92 10.43
C ALA A 154 -10.05 -10.83 11.39
N PHE A 155 -9.35 -11.93 11.64
CA PHE A 155 -8.15 -11.96 12.49
C PHE A 155 -6.86 -11.74 11.69
N MET A 156 -6.65 -12.49 10.61
CA MET A 156 -5.42 -12.42 9.82
C MET A 156 -5.24 -11.09 9.10
N GLY A 157 -6.33 -10.44 8.66
CA GLY A 157 -6.28 -9.12 8.04
C GLY A 157 -5.65 -8.05 8.95
N PRO A 158 -6.24 -7.75 10.12
CA PRO A 158 -5.66 -6.83 11.09
C PRO A 158 -4.27 -7.22 11.56
N VAL A 159 -4.01 -8.50 11.82
CA VAL A 159 -2.71 -8.96 12.32
C VAL A 159 -1.62 -8.69 11.28
N SER A 160 -1.86 -9.05 10.01
CA SER A 160 -0.93 -8.77 8.92
C SER A 160 -0.74 -7.26 8.69
N GLY A 161 -1.83 -6.47 8.76
CA GLY A 161 -1.77 -5.01 8.66
C GLY A 161 -1.00 -4.37 9.81
N ALA A 162 -1.18 -4.84 11.05
CA ALA A 162 -0.46 -4.35 12.22
C ALA A 162 1.05 -4.67 12.13
N VAL A 163 1.40 -5.91 11.74
CA VAL A 163 2.80 -6.30 11.51
C VAL A 163 3.43 -5.45 10.41
N ALA A 164 2.70 -5.22 9.32
CA ALA A 164 3.16 -4.38 8.23
C ALA A 164 3.35 -2.92 8.66
N GLY A 165 2.40 -2.36 9.41
CA GLY A 165 2.51 -1.01 9.96
C GLY A 165 3.67 -0.87 10.94
N TYR A 166 3.93 -1.89 11.76
CA TYR A 166 5.10 -1.92 12.64
C TYR A 166 6.40 -1.94 11.85
N ALA A 167 6.51 -2.84 10.88
CA ALA A 167 7.69 -2.96 10.01
C ALA A 167 7.93 -1.66 9.23
N ALA A 168 6.89 -1.06 8.65
CA ALA A 168 6.99 0.22 7.96
C ALA A 168 7.45 1.34 8.89
N ALA A 169 6.90 1.43 10.11
CA ALA A 169 7.32 2.45 11.08
C ALA A 169 8.75 2.23 11.57
N TYR A 170 9.16 0.97 11.75
CA TYR A 170 10.53 0.60 12.11
C TYR A 170 11.52 1.00 11.01
N LEU A 171 11.25 0.60 9.76
CA LEU A 171 12.06 0.96 8.60
C LEU A 171 12.13 2.48 8.43
N TRP A 172 11.00 3.17 8.61
CA TRP A 172 10.96 4.62 8.54
C TRP A 172 11.84 5.28 9.60
N ASN A 173 11.63 4.96 10.87
CA ASN A 173 12.31 5.62 11.98
C ASN A 173 13.80 5.28 12.06
N LYS A 174 14.21 4.12 11.56
CA LYS A 174 15.59 3.64 11.64
C LYS A 174 16.42 4.01 10.41
N TYR A 175 15.88 3.84 9.20
CA TYR A 175 16.66 3.94 7.96
C TYR A 175 16.23 5.08 7.04
N LEU A 176 14.93 5.41 6.98
CA LEU A 176 14.41 6.27 5.91
C LEU A 176 14.16 7.73 6.33
N LYS A 177 14.00 8.02 7.62
CA LYS A 177 13.75 9.38 8.13
C LYS A 177 14.82 10.39 7.67
N ASN A 178 16.08 9.95 7.54
CA ASN A 178 17.19 10.81 7.13
C ASN A 178 17.22 11.06 5.61
N ILE A 179 16.77 10.09 4.81
CA ILE A 179 16.76 10.18 3.34
C ILE A 179 15.63 11.09 2.85
N SER A 180 14.53 11.15 3.60
CA SER A 180 13.41 12.07 3.34
C SER A 180 13.73 13.53 3.66
N LEU A 181 14.78 13.81 4.45
CA LEU A 181 15.14 15.17 4.89
C LEU A 181 16.19 15.85 4.00
N ALA A 182 16.86 15.10 3.13
CA ALA A 182 17.86 15.61 2.20
C ALA A 182 17.29 15.94 0.80
N ALA A 183 15.97 15.95 0.63
CA ALA A 183 15.26 16.24 -0.62
C ALA A 183 14.14 17.26 -0.40
#